data_AF-A0A9P9STF7-F1
#
_entry.id   AF-A0A9P9STF7-F1
#
_cell.length_a   1.000
_cell.length_b   1.000
_cell.length_c   1.000
_cell.angle_alpha   90.00
_cell.angle_beta   90.00
_cell.angle_gamma   90.00
#
_symmetry.space_group_name_H-M   'P 1'
#
loop_
_entity.id
_entity.type
_entity.pdbx_description
1 polymer ?
#
loop_
_entity_poly.entity_id
_entity_poly.type
_entity_poly.pdbx_seq_one_letter_code
_entity_poly.pdbx_strand_id
1 'polypeptide(L)'
;VFEPFGNQTCGEYLRQYLQGLGAGTNLTNPDATSGCKVCQYKSGADYLTTLNLPEYYYGWRDAAIVVIFVFSSYGMVYLLMKLRTKKTKTAE
;
A
#
# COMPACT_ATOMS: atom_id res chain seq x y z
N VAL A 1 0.68 14.54 20.74
CA VAL A 1 0.33 15.94 21.03
C VAL A 1 1.52 16.57 21.72
N PHE A 2 2.00 17.72 21.25
CA PHE A 2 3.14 18.42 21.84
C PHE A 2 2.91 19.94 21.76
N GLU A 3 3.66 20.69 22.55
CA GLU A 3 3.55 22.15 22.62
C GLU A 3 4.71 22.80 21.84
N PRO A 4 4.42 23.77 20.95
CA PRO A 4 5.48 24.52 20.27
C PRO A 4 6.19 25.45 21.26
N PHE A 5 7.51 25.58 21.14
CA PHE A 5 8.29 26.50 21.97
C PHE A 5 8.22 27.93 21.42
N GLY A 6 7.85 28.89 22.28
CA GLY A 6 7.59 30.28 21.90
C GLY A 6 6.19 30.44 21.28
N ASN A 7 5.69 31.67 21.17
CA ASN A 7 4.39 32.03 20.58
C ASN A 7 4.30 31.74 19.06
N GLN A 8 4.95 30.68 18.58
CA GLN A 8 4.94 30.23 17.19
C GLN A 8 3.77 29.28 16.95
N THR A 9 3.26 29.29 15.73
CA THR A 9 2.21 28.36 15.32
C THR A 9 2.80 26.96 15.11
N CYS A 10 1.99 25.91 15.29
CA CYS A 10 2.40 24.52 15.01
C CYS A 10 2.92 24.38 13.57
N GLY A 11 2.34 25.12 12.61
CA GLY A 11 2.79 25.15 11.22
C GLY A 11 4.18 25.75 11.02
N GLU A 12 4.51 26.82 11.74
CA GLU A 12 5.84 27.44 11.68
C GLU A 12 6.91 26.57 12.32
N TYR A 13 6.61 25.99 13.48
CA TYR A 13 7.54 25.11 14.20
C TYR A 13 7.86 23.83 13.40
N LEU A 14 6.86 23.22 12.77
CA LEU A 14 7.01 21.98 12.02
C LEU A 14 7.36 22.19 10.55
N ARG A 15 7.51 23.43 10.07
CA ARG A 15 7.73 23.70 8.64
C ARG A 15 8.94 22.96 8.07
N GLN A 16 10.06 22.97 8.79
CA GLN A 16 11.28 22.25 8.39
C GLN A 16 11.12 20.73 8.51
N TYR A 17 10.40 20.25 9.52
CA TYR A 17 10.14 18.83 9.70
C TYR A 17 9.24 18.26 8.58
N LEU A 18 8.16 18.98 8.25
CA LEU A 18 7.23 18.65 7.16
C LEU A 18 7.88 18.73 5.77
N GLN A 19 8.97 19.46 5.60
CA GLN A 19 9.72 19.54 4.34
C GLN A 19 10.82 18.48 4.20
N GLY A 20 11.22 17.83 5.29
CA GLY A 20 12.29 16.83 5.29
C GLY A 20 11.77 15.45 5.70
N LEU A 21 12.12 15.06 6.93
CA LEU A 21 11.87 13.72 7.48
C LEU A 21 10.38 13.41 7.67
N GLY A 22 9.54 14.43 7.82
CA GLY A 22 8.10 14.33 8.02
C GLY A 22 7.26 14.62 6.78
N ALA A 23 7.83 14.57 5.56
CA ALA A 23 7.09 14.89 4.33
C ALA A 23 5.83 14.03 4.11
N GLY A 24 5.81 12.81 4.65
CA GLY A 24 4.64 11.93 4.65
C GLY A 24 3.66 12.16 5.79
N THR A 25 3.94 13.07 6.73
CA THR A 25 3.07 13.39 7.88
C THR A 25 2.18 14.59 7.58
N ASN A 26 1.02 14.67 8.24
CA ASN A 26 0.08 15.78 8.03
C ASN A 26 -0.24 16.49 9.35
N LEU A 27 -0.19 17.82 9.34
CA LEU A 27 -0.54 18.64 10.49
C LEU A 27 -2.03 19.00 10.39
N THR A 28 -2.80 18.62 11.41
CA THR A 28 -4.27 18.87 11.42
C THR A 28 -4.67 20.23 11.98
N ASN A 29 -3.76 20.91 12.70
CA ASN A 29 -4.01 22.24 13.27
C ASN A 29 -2.83 23.21 13.02
N PRO A 30 -2.64 23.70 11.79
CA PRO A 30 -1.53 24.60 11.47
C PRO A 30 -1.54 25.91 12.28
N ASP A 31 -2.72 26.46 12.59
CA ASP A 31 -2.88 27.76 13.26
C ASP A 31 -2.83 27.68 14.80
N ALA A 32 -2.76 26.48 15.37
CA ALA A 32 -2.76 26.33 16.83
C ALA A 32 -1.40 26.72 17.42
N THR A 33 -1.44 27.42 18.56
CA THR A 33 -0.27 27.79 19.38
C THR A 33 -0.09 26.89 20.60
N SER A 34 -1.00 25.94 20.81
CA SER A 34 -0.91 24.90 21.85
C SER A 34 -1.55 23.61 21.36
N GLY A 35 -1.03 22.46 21.80
CA GLY A 35 -1.59 21.14 21.47
C GLY A 35 -1.51 20.76 19.99
N CYS A 36 -0.30 20.71 19.41
CA CYS A 36 -0.10 20.31 18.02
C CYS A 36 -0.51 18.85 17.78
N LYS A 37 -1.35 18.64 16.76
CA LYS A 37 -1.85 17.32 16.36
C LYS A 37 -1.27 16.93 15.00
N VAL A 38 -0.31 16.02 15.03
CA VAL A 38 0.34 15.46 13.83
C VAL A 38 -0.26 14.09 13.53
N CYS A 39 -0.70 13.90 12.30
CA CYS A 39 -1.05 12.61 11.73
C CYS A 39 0.20 11.97 11.11
N GLN A 40 0.42 10.70 11.41
CA GLN A 40 1.58 9.94 10.95
C GLN A 40 1.63 9.80 9.41
N TYR A 41 0.48 9.80 8.75
CA TYR A 41 0.37 9.69 7.30
C TYR A 41 -0.55 10.76 6.74
N LYS A 42 -0.15 11.38 5.62
CA LYS A 42 -0.93 12.38 4.88
C LYS A 42 -1.91 11.71 3.92
N SER A 43 -1.50 10.62 3.27
CA SER A 43 -2.31 9.83 2.36
C SER A 43 -2.09 8.33 2.56
N GLY A 44 -3.03 7.52 2.07
CA GLY A 44 -2.86 6.06 2.01
C GLY A 44 -1.64 5.65 1.17
N ALA A 45 -1.25 6.45 0.17
CA ALA A 45 -0.03 6.22 -0.59
C ALA A 45 1.24 6.31 0.28
N ASP A 46 1.30 7.28 1.21
CA ASP A 46 2.42 7.44 2.14
C ASP A 46 2.48 6.31 3.17
N TYR A 47 1.35 5.67 3.46
CA TYR A 47 1.34 4.43 4.25
C TYR A 47 1.90 3.26 3.44
N LEU A 48 1.48 3.11 2.18
CA LEU A 48 1.92 2.02 1.30
C LEU A 48 3.44 2.05 1.02
N THR A 49 4.06 3.23 0.98
CA THR A 49 5.53 3.33 0.82
C THR A 49 6.28 2.67 1.98
N THR A 50 5.74 2.72 3.22
CA THR A 50 6.36 2.04 4.37
C THR A 50 6.28 0.51 4.27
N LEU A 51 5.37 -0.01 3.46
CA LEU A 51 5.16 -1.44 3.22
C LEU A 51 5.92 -1.96 1.99
N ASN A 52 6.93 -1.22 1.51
CA ASN A 52 7.65 -1.52 0.26
C ASN A 52 6.75 -1.55 -1.00
N LEU A 53 5.64 -0.81 -0.99
CA LEU A 53 4.83 -0.52 -2.18
C LEU A 53 4.98 0.95 -2.58
N PRO A 54 6.15 1.35 -3.14
CA PRO A 54 6.43 2.75 -3.44
C PRO A 54 5.59 3.29 -4.61
N GLU A 55 5.09 2.41 -5.49
CA GLU A 55 4.34 2.78 -6.68
C GLU A 55 3.05 1.98 -6.85
N TYR A 56 2.03 2.62 -7.42
CA TYR A 56 0.76 1.99 -7.76
C TYR A 56 0.91 0.78 -8.70
N TYR A 57 1.96 0.77 -9.52
CA TYR A 57 2.27 -0.32 -10.45
C TYR A 57 2.51 -1.66 -9.74
N TYR A 58 3.07 -1.66 -8.54
CA TYR A 58 3.30 -2.89 -7.76
C TYR A 58 1.99 -3.63 -7.46
N GLY A 59 0.91 -2.89 -7.18
CA GLY A 59 -0.40 -3.48 -6.94
C GLY A 59 -0.95 -4.23 -8.17
N TRP A 60 -0.79 -3.66 -9.37
CA TRP A 60 -1.22 -4.29 -10.62
C TRP A 60 -0.38 -5.52 -10.97
N ARG A 61 0.93 -5.49 -10.72
CA ARG A 61 1.81 -6.64 -10.90
C ARG A 61 1.39 -7.81 -10.01
N ASP A 62 1.17 -7.53 -8.73
CA ASP A 62 0.84 -8.57 -7.76
C ASP A 62 -0.56 -9.15 -8.04
N ALA A 63 -1.53 -8.33 -8.47
CA ALA A 63 -2.83 -8.80 -8.95
C ALA A 63 -2.70 -9.71 -10.18
N ALA A 64 -1.86 -9.36 -11.15
CA ALA A 64 -1.63 -10.17 -12.34
C ALA A 64 -1.04 -11.55 -12.01
N ILE A 65 -0.13 -11.63 -11.03
CA ILE A 65 0.44 -12.91 -10.58
C ILE A 65 -0.64 -13.83 -10.02
N VAL A 66 -1.56 -13.31 -9.21
CA VAL A 66 -2.70 -14.09 -8.67
C VAL A 66 -3.59 -14.59 -9.80
N VAL A 67 -3.91 -13.74 -10.77
CA VAL A 67 -4.73 -14.10 -11.93
C VAL A 67 -4.08 -15.23 -12.74
N ILE A 68 -2.78 -15.14 -13.02
CA ILE A 68 -2.03 -16.19 -13.72
C ILE A 68 -2.07 -17.51 -12.94
N PHE A 69 -1.92 -17.45 -11.61
CA PHE A 69 -1.97 -18.65 -10.76
C PHE A 69 -3.34 -19.35 -10.79
N VAL A 70 -4.43 -18.57 -10.80
CA VAL A 70 -5.79 -19.11 -10.94
C VAL A 70 -5.96 -19.79 -12.29
N PHE A 71 -5.57 -19.13 -13.39
CA PHE A 71 -5.71 -19.70 -14.73
C PHE A 71 -4.82 -20.93 -14.95
N SER A 72 -3.59 -20.93 -14.46
CA SER A 72 -2.70 -22.09 -14.58
C SER A 72 -3.22 -23.30 -13.78
N SER A 73 -3.78 -23.06 -12.59
CA SER A 73 -4.38 -24.10 -11.76
C SER A 73 -5.61 -24.72 -12.42
N TYR A 74 -6.54 -23.90 -12.92
CA TYR A 74 -7.70 -24.39 -13.68
C TYR A 74 -7.28 -25.11 -14.97
N GLY A 75 -6.30 -24.57 -15.69
CA GLY A 75 -5.75 -25.17 -16.89
C GLY A 75 -5.14 -26.54 -16.63
N MET A 76 -4.41 -26.70 -15.53
CA MET A 76 -3.82 -27.96 -15.11
C MET A 76 -4.90 -29.00 -14.78
N VAL A 77 -5.93 -28.64 -14.01
CA VAL A 77 -7.04 -29.55 -13.68
C VAL A 77 -7.76 -30.01 -14.95
N TYR A 78 -8.10 -29.06 -15.84
CA TYR A 78 -8.76 -29.37 -17.11
C TYR A 78 -7.90 -30.28 -18.01
N LEU A 79 -6.61 -30.00 -18.10
CA LEU A 79 -5.66 -30.82 -18.87
C LEU A 79 -5.60 -32.25 -18.30
N LEU A 80 -5.45 -32.40 -16.98
CA LEU A 80 -5.42 -33.71 -16.32
C LEU A 80 -6.74 -34.48 -16.51
N MET A 81 -7.89 -33.82 -16.41
CA MET A 81 -9.19 -34.42 -16.72
C MET A 81 -9.23 -34.93 -18.17
N LYS A 82 -8.83 -34.11 -19.15
CA LYS A 82 -8.83 -34.48 -20.56
C LYS A 82 -7.88 -35.65 -20.87
N LEU A 83 -6.70 -35.69 -20.26
CA LEU A 83 -5.76 -36.81 -20.41
C LEU A 83 -6.30 -38.11 -19.80
N ARG A 84 -6.96 -38.05 -18.63
CA ARG A 84 -7.59 -39.21 -17.98
C ARG A 84 -8.75 -39.78 -18.81
N THR A 85 -9.61 -38.94 -19.38
CA THR A 85 -10.73 -39.38 -20.21
C THR A 85 -10.27 -40.09 -21.49
N LYS A 86 -9.15 -39.64 -22.09
CA LYS A 86 -8.54 -40.30 -23.27
C LYS A 86 -8.05 -41.71 -22.93
N LYS A 87 -7.36 -41.88 -21.80
CA LYS A 87 -6.85 -43.19 -21.34
C LYS A 87 -7.97 -44.21 -21.10
N THR A 88 -9.11 -43.77 -20.55
CA THR A 88 -10.27 -44.65 -20.29
C THR A 88 -10.94 -45.12 -21.59
N LYS A 89 -10.91 -44.31 -22.66
CA LYS A 89 -11.51 -44.67 -23.96
C LYS A 89 -10.62 -45.52 -24.87
N THR A 90 -9.36 -45.75 -24.50
CA THR A 90 -8.42 -46.63 -25.23
C THR A 90 -8.29 -48.00 -24.53
N ALA A 91 -9.12 -48.25 -23.52
CA ALA A 91 -9.25 -49.55 -22.87
C ALA A 91 -10.47 -50.30 -23.41
N GLU A 92 -10.55 -50.47 -24.73
CA GLU A 92 -11.37 -51.47 -25.40
C GLU A 92 -10.78 -51.76 -26.78
#